data_AF-A0A8J8PG59-F1
#
_entry.id   AF-A0A8J8PG59-F1
#
_cell.length_a   1.000
_cell.length_b   1.000
_cell.length_c   1.000
_cell.angle_alpha   90.00
_cell.angle_beta   90.00
_cell.angle_gamma   90.00
#
_symmetry.space_group_name_H-M   'P 1'
#
loop_
_entity.id
_entity.type
_entity.pdbx_description
1 polymer ?
#
loop_
_entity_poly.entity_id
_entity_poly.type
_entity_poly.pdbx_seq_one_letter_code
_entity_poly.pdbx_strand_id
1 'polypeptide(L)' 'MNVVDKSWEVQKNVEERAKNIGKGKYGRVLKMARKPSYEEYLGIVKITALGIALIGGVGFVIYWLMNYLPGYF' A
#
# COMPACT_ATOMS: atom_id res chain seq x y z
N MET A 1 -41.34 11.34 -14.34
CA MET A 1 -39.96 11.58 -14.80
C MET A 1 -39.31 10.23 -14.97
N ASN A 2 -38.82 9.96 -16.19
CA ASN A 2 -38.34 8.64 -16.59
C ASN A 2 -37.00 8.35 -15.91
N VAL A 3 -36.68 7.07 -15.71
CA VAL A 3 -35.42 6.61 -15.10
C VAL A 3 -34.18 7.25 -15.78
N VAL A 4 -34.29 7.53 -17.08
CA VAL A 4 -33.28 8.21 -17.91
C VAL A 4 -32.92 9.61 -17.39
N ASP A 5 -33.90 10.42 -16.99
CA ASP A 5 -33.65 11.78 -16.50
C ASP A 5 -32.88 11.75 -15.17
N LYS A 6 -33.23 10.78 -14.32
CA LYS A 6 -32.58 10.57 -13.03
C LYS A 6 -31.15 10.04 -13.18
N SER A 7 -30.90 9.21 -14.20
CA SER A 7 -29.54 8.76 -14.56
C SER A 7 -28.65 9.91 -15.05
N TRP A 8 -29.21 10.85 -15.82
CA TRP A 8 -28.50 12.04 -16.27
C TRP A 8 -28.09 12.97 -15.12
N GLU A 9 -28.96 13.13 -14.13
CA GLU A 9 -28.69 13.96 -12.96
C GLU A 9 -27.63 13.35 -12.03
N VAL A 10 -27.63 12.02 -11.88
CA VAL A 10 -26.60 11.30 -11.12
C VAL A 10 -25.25 11.33 -11.84
N GLN A 11 -25.22 11.19 -13.16
CA GLN A 11 -23.96 11.33 -13.94
C GLN A 11 -23.34 12.71 -13.75
N LYS A 12 -24.11 13.79 -13.88
CA LYS A 12 -23.59 15.15 -13.71
C LYS A 12 -22.97 15.39 -12.33
N ASN A 13 -23.66 14.97 -11.27
CA ASN A 13 -23.16 15.12 -9.90
C ASN A 13 -21.88 14.30 -9.66
N VAL A 14 -21.76 13.11 -10.24
CA VAL A 14 -20.56 12.27 -10.12
C VAL A 14 -19.41 12.85 -10.94
N GLU A 15 -19.67 13.33 -12.16
CA GLU A 15 -18.68 13.94 -13.05
C GLU A 15 -18.10 15.23 -12.46
N GLU A 16 -18.94 16.09 -11.89
CA GLU A 16 -18.51 17.33 -11.23
C GLU A 16 -17.65 17.07 -9.98
N ARG A 17 -17.97 16.03 -9.20
CA ARG A 17 -17.16 15.61 -8.04
C ARG A 17 -15.83 14.98 -8.48
N ALA A 18 -15.85 14.14 -9.52
CA ALA A 18 -14.65 13.53 -10.08
C ALA A 18 -13.69 14.57 -10.67
N LYS A 19 -14.19 15.62 -11.31
CA LYS A 19 -13.38 16.70 -11.93
C LYS A 19 -12.54 17.49 -10.91
N ASN A 20 -12.95 17.48 -9.64
CA ASN A 20 -12.27 18.16 -8.53
C ASN A 20 -11.45 17.20 -7.64
N ILE A 21 -11.72 15.89 -7.69
CA ILE A 21 -10.89 14.84 -7.09
C ILE A 21 -9.54 14.81 -7.82
N GLY A 22 -8.53 15.44 -7.22
CA GLY A 22 -7.16 15.49 -7.75
C GLY A 22 -6.62 16.90 -8.03
N LYS A 23 -7.46 17.94 -8.02
CA LYS A 23 -7.00 19.34 -8.17
C LYS A 23 -6.83 20.09 -6.84
N GLY A 24 -7.28 19.50 -5.73
CA GLY A 24 -7.10 20.04 -4.38
C GLY A 24 -5.64 19.99 -3.89
N LYS A 25 -5.40 20.53 -2.68
CA LYS A 25 -4.07 20.61 -2.02
C LYS A 25 -3.29 19.28 -2.08
N TYR A 26 -3.94 18.15 -1.76
CA TYR A 26 -3.31 16.82 -1.73
C TYR A 26 -3.01 16.24 -3.11
N GLY A 27 -3.83 16.54 -4.13
CA GLY A 27 -3.56 16.08 -5.50
C GLY A 27 -2.31 16.74 -6.09
N ARG A 28 -2.05 18.00 -5.73
CA ARG A 28 -0.80 18.70 -6.08
C ARG A 28 0.41 18.08 -5.40
N VAL A 29 0.29 17.64 -4.15
CA VAL A 29 1.37 16.96 -3.41
C VAL A 29 1.72 15.62 -4.05
N LEU A 30 0.72 14.80 -4.38
CA LEU A 30 0.94 13.54 -5.09
C LEU A 30 1.59 13.74 -6.46
N LYS A 31 1.24 14.83 -7.16
CA LYS A 31 1.85 15.18 -8.45
C LYS A 31 3.30 15.67 -8.32
N MET A 32 3.68 16.26 -7.18
CA MET A 32 5.05 16.65 -6.88
C MET A 32 5.91 15.49 -6.36
N ALA A 33 5.30 14.39 -5.90
CA ALA A 33 6.04 13.24 -5.41
C ALA A 33 6.85 12.60 -6.56
N ARG A 34 8.14 12.34 -6.31
CA ARG A 34 9.02 11.66 -7.28
C ARG A 34 8.68 10.18 -7.31
N LYS A 35 8.30 9.67 -8.49
CA LYS A 35 8.23 8.22 -8.72
C LYS A 35 9.65 7.64 -8.66
N PRO A 36 9.93 6.62 -7.82
CA PRO A 36 11.26 6.02 -7.77
C PRO A 36 11.62 5.37 -9.10
N SER A 37 12.91 5.36 -9.43
CA SER A 37 13.40 4.53 -10.54
C SER A 37 13.28 3.04 -10.16
N TYR A 38 13.28 2.17 -11.16
CA TYR A 38 13.21 0.72 -10.92
C TYR A 38 14.40 0.22 -10.09
N GLU A 39 15.59 0.76 -10.32
CA GLU A 39 16.81 0.41 -9.58
C GLU A 39 16.75 0.89 -8.12
N GLU A 40 16.29 2.13 -7.88
CA GLU A 40 16.10 2.67 -6.52
C GLU A 40 15.09 1.81 -5.74
N TYR A 41 13.96 1.48 -6.38
CA TYR A 41 12.93 0.64 -5.78
C TYR A 41 13.47 -0.76 -5.42
N LEU A 42 14.15 -1.41 -6.36
CA LEU A 42 14.72 -2.73 -6.12
C LEU A 42 15.79 -2.72 -5.02
N GLY A 43 16.61 -1.68 -4.94
CA GLY A 43 17.61 -1.53 -3.88
C GLY A 43 16.96 -1.52 -2.49
N ILE A 44 15.92 -0.70 -2.31
CA ILE A 44 15.18 -0.60 -1.05
C ILE A 44 14.51 -1.94 -0.70
N VAL A 45 13.80 -2.55 -1.66
CA VAL A 45 13.10 -3.82 -1.45
C VAL A 45 14.06 -4.92 -1.01
N LYS A 46 15.26 -5.01 -1.60
CA LYS A 46 16.27 -6.01 -1.21
C LYS A 46 16.72 -5.83 0.24
N ILE A 47 17.04 -4.60 0.65
CA ILE A 47 17.51 -4.30 2.01
C ILE A 47 16.39 -4.57 3.02
N THR A 48 15.16 -4.13 2.72
CA THR A 48 14.00 -4.38 3.58
C THR A 48 13.70 -5.87 3.70
N ALA A 49 13.74 -6.62 2.59
CA ALA A 49 13.53 -8.07 2.61
C ALA A 49 14.59 -8.79 3.47
N LEU A 50 15.85 -8.37 3.37
CA LEU A 50 16.95 -8.92 4.18
C LEU A 50 16.72 -8.62 5.67
N GLY A 51 16.31 -7.40 6.02
CA GLY A 51 15.99 -7.04 7.40
C GLY A 51 14.85 -7.85 7.99
N ILE A 52 13.76 -8.04 7.24
CA ILE A 52 12.62 -8.87 7.66
C ILE A 52 13.05 -10.32 7.85
N ALA A 53 13.83 -10.87 6.91
CA ALA A 53 14.32 -12.25 6.99
C ALA A 53 15.24 -12.47 8.20
N LEU A 54 16.13 -11.51 8.51
CA LEU A 54 17.01 -11.61 9.68
C LEU A 54 16.21 -11.58 10.99
N ILE A 55 15.37 -10.57 11.18
CA ILE A 55 14.61 -10.40 12.43
C ILE A 55 13.62 -11.56 12.61
N GLY A 56 12.90 -11.91 11.54
CA GLY A 56 11.99 -13.06 11.53
C GLY A 56 12.72 -14.38 11.77
N GLY A 57 13.91 -14.56 11.18
CA GLY A 57 14.75 -15.74 11.39
C GLY A 57 15.21 -15.88 12.84
N VAL A 58 15.67 -14.80 13.47
CA VAL A 58 16.06 -14.81 14.89
C VAL A 58 14.87 -15.15 15.78
N GLY A 59 13.72 -14.49 15.57
CA GLY A 59 12.50 -14.80 16.32
C GLY A 59 12.05 -16.26 16.12
N PHE A 60 12.16 -16.77 14.90
CA PHE A 60 11.85 -18.15 14.56
C PHE A 60 12.77 -19.16 15.25
N VAL A 61 14.08 -18.90 15.30
CA VAL A 61 15.03 -19.78 16.01
C VAL A 61 14.71 -19.82 17.51
N ILE A 62 14.40 -18.67 18.13
CA ILE A 62 14.00 -18.63 19.54
C ILE A 62 12.72 -19.44 19.76
N TYR A 63 11.70 -19.24 18.92
CA TYR A 63 10.45 -20.02 18.98
C TYR A 63 10.70 -21.52 18.82
N TRP A 64 11.50 -21.92 17.83
CA TRP A 64 11.83 -23.31 17.58
C TRP A 64 12.50 -23.94 18.80
N LEU A 65 13.51 -23.28 19.35
CA LEU A 65 14.21 -23.75 20.55
C LEU A 65 13.23 -23.91 21.71
N MET A 66 12.40 -22.90 21.99
CA MET A 66 11.43 -22.95 23.09
C MET A 66 10.36 -24.04 22.92
N ASN A 67 9.94 -24.35 21.70
CA ASN A 67 8.90 -25.34 21.45
C ASN A 67 9.44 -26.78 21.51
N TYR A 68 10.65 -27.02 20.98
CA TYR A 68 11.20 -28.37 20.86
C TYR A 68 12.12 -28.77 22.02
N LEU A 69 12.88 -27.86 22.65
CA LEU A 69 13.73 -28.17 23.82
C LEU A 69 12.97 -28.82 25.00
N PRO A 70 11.80 -28.34 25.43
CA PRO A 70 11.09 -28.94 26.57
C PRO A 70 10.45 -30.30 26.26
N GLY A 71 10.47 -30.76 25.00
CA GLY A 71 10.07 -32.13 24.66
C GLY A 71 11.21 -33.14 24.75
N TYR A 72 12.46 -32.69 24.87
CA TYR A 72 13.66 -33.54 24.97
C TYR A 72 14.19 -33.69 26.41
N PHE A 73 13.74 -32.85 27.35
CA PHE A 73 14.02 -32.94 28.78
C PHE A 73 12.74 -33.32 29.54
#